data_AF-A0A6A5HH92-F1
#
_entry.id   AF-A0A6A5HH92-F1
#
_cell.length_a   1.000
_cell.length_b   1.000
_cell.length_c   1.000
_cell.angle_alpha   90.00
_cell.angle_beta   90.00
_cell.angle_gamma   90.00
#
_symmetry.space_group_name_H-M   'P 1'
#
loop_
_entity.id
_entity.type
_entity.pdbx_description
1 polymer ?
#
loop_
_entity_poly.entity_id
_entity_poly.type
_entity_poly.pdbx_seq_one_letter_code
_entity_poly.pdbx_strand_id
1 'polypeptide(L)'
;MFSQVVAVDRKRSEPITKNFGNFLCYDWSLTINKLDSDNNRELLEFRLFSECTSNVPDSLKLEVEAEISISEYRKYNCSNGCYVNVCRKKHEGEETMFQVEFQIDPNSQFSTIRVDINAIKVVGVPVDYPNFSPTVKLDVGGTIFHTTEQCLEGRIKTHYEIEKYKFKLEHNNKADTDGQVKEMDPVFYDRDPKHFRLILNFLRDGKVGLPDSDKEVEEILEEAKFYDLIELSNYCTDHLSRKSSRNSTPVVDIVQLDIGGTIFKTTKSTLTRFNGMFKTMLDNEISVKKQDFESIFIDRSPKHFDIILNFMRDGDVELPETNRELREVSKEAQYYLLGGLVEKCENYIDNIVVA
;
A
#
# COMPACT_ATOMS: atom_id res chain seq x y z
N MET A 1 -0.74 13.39 -16.90
CA MET A 1 0.12 14.60 -16.97
C MET A 1 0.46 15.03 -15.55
N PHE A 2 1.73 15.33 -15.29
CA PHE A 2 2.25 15.87 -14.03
C PHE A 2 2.49 17.36 -14.23
N SER A 3 2.17 18.18 -13.24
CA SER A 3 2.41 19.62 -13.26
C SER A 3 3.07 20.03 -11.97
N GLN A 4 4.17 20.78 -12.07
CA GLN A 4 4.83 21.36 -10.91
C GLN A 4 5.21 22.81 -11.16
N VAL A 5 5.06 23.63 -10.14
CA VAL A 5 5.54 25.01 -10.15
C VAL A 5 6.87 25.09 -9.41
N VAL A 6 7.86 25.66 -10.07
CA VAL A 6 9.21 25.85 -9.56
C VAL A 6 9.52 27.33 -9.57
N ALA A 7 9.85 27.88 -8.39
CA ALA A 7 10.41 29.22 -8.29
C ALA A 7 11.93 29.13 -8.48
N VAL A 8 12.44 29.86 -9.46
CA VAL A 8 13.87 29.98 -9.75
C VAL A 8 14.35 31.34 -9.21
N ASP A 9 15.24 31.29 -8.22
CA ASP A 9 15.89 32.49 -7.68
C ASP A 9 16.97 32.97 -8.65
N ARG A 10 16.83 34.20 -9.16
CA ARG A 10 17.76 34.77 -10.14
C ARG A 10 19.18 34.93 -9.60
N LYS A 11 19.37 35.04 -8.28
CA LYS A 11 20.70 35.20 -7.65
C LYS A 11 21.38 33.87 -7.36
N ARG A 12 20.65 32.76 -7.47
CA ARG A 12 21.20 31.43 -7.20
C ARG A 12 21.97 30.92 -8.42
N SER A 13 23.21 30.49 -8.21
CA SER A 13 24.07 29.89 -9.24
C SER A 13 24.03 28.36 -9.24
N GLU A 14 23.50 27.74 -8.19
CA GLU A 14 23.41 26.29 -8.07
C GLU A 14 22.24 25.72 -8.88
N PRO A 15 22.39 24.50 -9.42
CA PRO A 15 21.30 23.75 -10.02
C PRO A 15 20.11 23.57 -9.07
N ILE A 16 18.89 23.63 -9.62
CA ILE A 16 17.65 23.31 -8.90
C ILE A 16 17.17 21.95 -9.35
N THR A 17 17.22 20.96 -8.47
CA THR A 17 16.66 19.62 -8.72
C THR A 17 15.30 19.47 -8.05
N LYS A 18 14.36 18.92 -8.81
CA LYS A 18 13.00 18.60 -8.36
C LYS A 18 12.66 17.17 -8.72
N ASN A 19 12.34 16.39 -7.69
CA ASN A 19 11.81 15.05 -7.85
C ASN A 19 10.28 15.13 -7.93
N PHE A 20 9.71 14.54 -8.98
CA PHE A 20 8.26 14.45 -9.16
C PHE A 20 7.69 13.15 -8.60
N GLY A 21 8.56 12.19 -8.27
CA GLY A 21 8.19 10.90 -7.71
C GLY A 21 7.83 9.87 -8.79
N ASN A 22 7.25 8.77 -8.35
CA ASN A 22 6.92 7.64 -9.22
C ASN A 22 5.64 7.90 -10.01
N PHE A 23 5.72 7.75 -11.33
CA PHE A 23 4.57 7.73 -12.23
C PHE A 23 4.79 6.78 -13.39
N LEU A 24 3.77 5.94 -13.66
CA LEU A 24 3.78 4.96 -14.75
C LEU A 24 5.02 4.05 -14.73
N CYS A 25 5.43 3.61 -13.54
CA CYS A 25 6.64 2.79 -13.33
C CYS A 25 7.97 3.52 -13.57
N TYR A 26 7.98 4.84 -13.65
CA TYR A 26 9.20 5.63 -13.75
C TYR A 26 9.29 6.64 -12.61
N ASP A 27 10.46 6.77 -12.00
CA ASP A 27 10.78 7.88 -11.13
C ASP A 27 11.26 9.05 -11.97
N TRP A 28 10.55 10.18 -11.86
CA TRP A 28 10.82 11.38 -12.67
C TRP A 28 11.53 12.44 -11.84
N SER A 29 12.57 13.04 -12.41
CA SER A 29 13.23 14.20 -11.81
C SER A 29 13.66 15.21 -12.87
N LEU A 30 13.63 16.49 -12.51
CA LEU A 30 14.09 17.59 -13.36
C LEU A 30 15.21 18.33 -12.64
N THR A 31 16.30 18.59 -13.37
CA THR A 31 17.33 19.53 -12.95
C THR A 31 17.30 20.74 -13.86
N ILE A 32 17.28 21.93 -13.26
CA ILE A 32 17.32 23.22 -13.94
C ILE A 32 18.67 23.88 -13.62
N ASN A 33 19.47 24.10 -14.66
CA ASN A 33 20.73 24.82 -14.58
C ASN A 33 20.57 26.22 -15.16
N LYS A 34 21.14 27.21 -14.48
CA LYS A 34 21.24 28.56 -15.01
C LYS A 34 22.52 28.69 -15.82
N LEU A 35 22.41 29.01 -17.11
CA LEU A 35 23.56 29.09 -18.00
C LEU A 35 24.05 30.53 -18.17
N ASP A 36 23.13 31.43 -18.51
CA ASP A 36 23.43 32.84 -18.71
C ASP A 36 22.19 33.68 -18.36
N SER A 37 22.39 34.90 -17.91
CA SER A 37 21.30 35.85 -17.69
C SER A 37 21.78 37.27 -17.79
N ASP A 38 21.05 38.09 -18.55
CA ASP A 38 21.22 39.53 -18.57
C ASP A 38 20.03 40.24 -17.88
N ASN A 39 19.95 41.56 -18.00
CA ASN A 39 18.91 42.35 -17.34
C ASN A 39 17.49 42.02 -17.83
N ASN A 40 17.35 41.47 -19.04
CA ASN A 40 16.07 41.27 -19.73
C ASN A 40 15.80 39.80 -20.08
N ARG A 41 16.80 38.92 -20.00
CA ARG A 41 16.68 37.52 -20.45
C ARG A 41 17.38 36.53 -19.54
N GLU A 42 16.77 35.36 -19.37
CA GLU A 42 17.35 34.21 -18.64
C GLU A 42 17.46 33.01 -19.57
N LEU A 43 18.66 32.43 -19.71
CA LEU A 43 18.86 31.17 -20.38
C LEU A 43 19.00 30.06 -19.35
N LEU A 44 18.01 29.16 -19.34
CA LEU A 44 17.98 28.01 -18.44
C LEU A 44 18.11 26.72 -19.25
N GLU A 45 18.91 25.79 -18.75
CA GLU A 45 18.99 24.41 -19.23
C GLU A 45 18.14 23.52 -18.34
N PHE A 46 17.30 22.71 -18.96
CA PHE A 46 16.44 21.73 -18.33
C PHE A 46 16.96 20.35 -18.68
N ARG A 47 17.14 19.49 -17.67
CA ARG A 47 17.46 18.08 -17.80
C ARG A 47 16.38 17.27 -17.11
N LEU A 48 15.56 16.59 -17.89
CA LEU A 48 14.56 15.66 -17.37
C LEU A 48 15.14 14.25 -17.37
N PHE A 49 14.98 13.56 -16.25
CA PHE A 49 15.35 12.18 -16.05
C PHE A 49 14.11 11.33 -15.78
N SER A 50 14.12 10.11 -16.30
CA SER A 50 13.14 9.08 -16.00
C SER A 50 13.83 7.73 -15.81
N GLU A 51 13.68 7.15 -14.62
CA GLU A 51 14.29 5.87 -14.26
C GLU A 51 13.20 4.80 -14.07
N CYS A 52 13.27 3.69 -14.82
CA CYS A 52 12.26 2.63 -14.71
C CYS A 52 12.42 1.87 -13.38
N THR A 53 11.37 1.90 -12.55
CA THR A 53 11.33 1.20 -11.25
C THR A 53 10.75 -0.20 -11.34
N SER A 54 10.32 -0.64 -12.53
CA SER A 54 9.68 -1.94 -12.74
C SER A 54 10.68 -3.03 -13.09
N ASN A 55 10.37 -4.26 -12.66
CA ASN A 55 11.18 -5.45 -12.95
C ASN A 55 10.88 -5.99 -14.36
N VAL A 56 11.34 -5.26 -15.38
CA VAL A 56 11.19 -5.60 -16.81
C VAL A 56 12.57 -5.76 -17.48
N PRO A 57 12.68 -6.46 -18.64
CA PRO A 57 13.94 -6.58 -19.38
C PRO A 57 14.57 -5.22 -19.70
N ASP A 58 15.90 -5.13 -19.68
CA ASP A 58 16.64 -3.86 -19.85
C ASP A 58 16.34 -3.16 -21.19
N SER A 59 16.08 -3.93 -22.26
CA SER A 59 15.70 -3.37 -23.56
C SER A 59 14.38 -2.60 -23.53
N LEU A 60 13.53 -2.86 -22.54
CA LEU A 60 12.23 -2.22 -22.37
C LEU A 60 12.27 -1.08 -21.33
N LYS A 61 13.28 -1.00 -20.46
CA LYS A 61 13.41 0.09 -19.48
C LYS A 61 13.59 1.47 -20.12
N LEU A 62 13.93 1.52 -21.41
CA LEU A 62 14.14 2.76 -22.16
C LEU A 62 12.95 3.15 -23.04
N GLU A 63 11.89 2.33 -23.14
CA GLU A 63 10.72 2.69 -23.95
C GLU A 63 9.75 3.56 -23.14
N VAL A 64 10.18 4.79 -22.91
CA VAL A 64 9.39 5.89 -22.35
C VAL A 64 9.43 7.06 -23.32
N GLU A 65 8.27 7.66 -23.52
CA GLU A 65 8.05 8.83 -24.35
C GLU A 65 7.14 9.79 -23.60
N ALA A 66 7.50 11.07 -23.50
CA ALA A 66 6.69 12.10 -22.89
C ALA A 66 6.82 13.45 -23.62
N GLU A 67 5.86 14.34 -23.43
CA GLU A 67 5.95 15.74 -23.83
C GLU A 67 6.11 16.61 -22.59
N ILE A 68 7.18 17.39 -22.55
CA ILE A 68 7.46 18.39 -21.54
C ILE A 68 7.00 19.73 -22.08
N SER A 69 6.21 20.45 -21.30
CA SER A 69 5.80 21.82 -21.57
C SER A 69 6.30 22.73 -20.46
N ILE A 70 7.01 23.79 -20.82
CA ILE A 70 7.51 24.79 -19.89
C ILE A 70 6.70 26.06 -20.09
N SER A 71 6.15 26.58 -18.99
CA SER A 71 5.37 27.81 -19.00
C SER A 71 5.91 28.82 -17.99
N GLU A 72 5.98 30.07 -18.41
CA GLU A 72 6.44 31.19 -17.60
C GLU A 72 5.24 31.94 -17.03
N TYR A 73 5.26 32.26 -15.73
CA TYR A 73 4.25 33.15 -15.16
C TYR A 73 4.54 34.61 -15.53
N ARG A 74 3.63 35.24 -16.28
CA ARG A 74 3.70 36.66 -16.65
C ARG A 74 2.63 37.44 -15.91
N LYS A 75 3.07 38.51 -15.22
CA LYS A 75 2.19 39.42 -14.49
C LYS A 75 1.86 40.62 -15.37
N TYR A 76 0.56 40.91 -15.53
CA TYR A 76 0.09 42.05 -16.35
C TYR A 76 -0.22 43.28 -15.49
N ASN A 77 -0.62 43.08 -14.22
CA ASN A 77 -0.90 44.14 -13.24
C ASN A 77 -0.77 43.60 -11.80
N CYS A 78 -1.00 44.43 -10.77
CA CYS A 78 -0.76 44.07 -9.36
C CYS A 78 -1.48 42.79 -8.88
N SER A 79 -2.61 42.43 -9.49
CA SER A 79 -3.51 41.35 -9.06
C SER A 79 -3.69 40.21 -10.08
N ASN A 80 -3.33 40.38 -11.35
CA ASN A 80 -3.56 39.40 -12.42
C ASN A 80 -2.28 39.03 -13.18
N GLY A 81 -2.14 37.74 -13.46
CA GLY A 81 -1.09 37.16 -14.31
C GLY A 81 -1.50 35.76 -14.79
N CYS A 82 -0.82 35.25 -15.82
CA CYS A 82 -1.09 33.90 -16.35
C CYS A 82 0.21 33.17 -16.69
N TYR A 83 0.11 31.85 -16.87
CA TYR A 83 1.22 31.05 -17.39
C TYR A 83 1.17 31.05 -18.92
N VAL A 84 2.26 31.44 -19.55
CA VAL A 84 2.43 31.41 -21.00
C VAL A 84 3.39 30.28 -21.34
N ASN A 85 2.97 29.35 -22.19
CA ASN A 85 3.84 28.28 -22.67
C ASN A 85 4.99 28.88 -23.51
N VAL A 86 6.22 28.58 -23.13
CA VAL A 86 7.43 29.08 -23.80
C VAL A 86 8.22 27.98 -24.50
N CYS A 87 8.06 26.72 -24.07
CA CYS A 87 8.73 25.60 -24.70
C CYS A 87 7.86 24.35 -24.60
N ARG A 88 7.99 23.51 -25.63
CA ARG A 88 7.47 22.16 -25.67
C ARG A 88 8.54 21.24 -26.25
N LYS A 89 8.87 20.17 -25.54
CA LYS A 89 9.93 19.25 -25.92
C LYS A 89 9.51 17.81 -25.70
N LYS A 90 9.85 16.93 -26.64
CA LYS A 90 9.66 15.50 -26.51
C LYS A 90 10.81 14.89 -25.70
N HIS A 91 10.48 14.04 -24.74
CA HIS A 91 11.38 13.24 -23.93
C HIS A 91 11.32 11.79 -24.40
N GLU A 92 12.47 11.17 -24.62
CA GLU A 92 12.61 9.76 -24.99
C GLU A 92 13.76 9.13 -24.22
N GLY A 93 13.54 7.94 -23.66
CA GLY A 93 14.57 7.21 -22.91
C GLY A 93 14.84 7.78 -21.52
N GLU A 94 16.09 7.66 -21.05
CA GLU A 94 16.45 7.96 -19.65
C GLU A 94 16.58 9.45 -19.36
N GLU A 95 17.17 10.22 -20.28
CA GLU A 95 17.46 11.64 -20.08
C GLU A 95 17.13 12.46 -21.34
N THR A 96 16.51 13.62 -21.15
CA THR A 96 16.39 14.63 -22.20
C THR A 96 16.83 16.00 -21.69
N MET A 97 17.71 16.65 -22.45
CA MET A 97 18.23 17.97 -22.15
C MET A 97 17.83 18.99 -23.23
N PHE A 98 17.45 20.20 -22.79
CA PHE A 98 17.10 21.31 -23.67
C PHE A 98 17.26 22.65 -22.96
N GLN A 99 17.40 23.72 -23.74
CA GLN A 99 17.58 25.08 -23.23
C GLN A 99 16.40 25.96 -23.64
N VAL A 100 15.98 26.84 -22.74
CA VAL A 100 14.86 27.77 -22.95
C VAL A 100 15.27 29.16 -22.49
N GLU A 101 14.98 30.14 -23.34
CA GLU A 101 15.18 31.55 -23.06
C GLU A 101 13.87 32.17 -22.54
N PHE A 102 13.96 32.89 -21.43
CA PHE A 102 12.84 33.56 -20.75
C PHE A 102 12.98 35.07 -20.82
N GLN A 103 11.86 35.78 -20.87
CA GLN A 103 11.85 37.24 -20.81
C GLN A 103 11.63 37.68 -19.36
N ILE A 104 12.63 38.32 -18.77
CA ILE A 104 12.59 38.68 -17.35
C ILE A 104 12.11 40.13 -17.16
N ASP A 105 11.26 40.34 -16.18
CA ASP A 105 11.06 41.68 -15.59
C ASP A 105 12.31 42.05 -14.77
N PRO A 106 13.04 43.11 -15.13
CA PRO A 106 14.26 43.52 -14.43
C PRO A 106 14.07 43.68 -12.91
N ASN A 107 12.85 44.00 -12.46
CA ASN A 107 12.52 44.25 -11.07
C ASN A 107 12.10 42.98 -10.29
N SER A 108 11.89 41.84 -10.96
CA SER A 108 11.52 40.60 -10.29
C SER A 108 12.73 39.87 -9.73
N GLN A 109 12.67 39.41 -8.48
CA GLN A 109 13.72 38.59 -7.87
C GLN A 109 13.64 37.10 -8.28
N PHE A 110 12.46 36.64 -8.68
CA PHE A 110 12.20 35.23 -8.99
C PHE A 110 11.56 35.08 -10.38
N SER A 111 11.91 33.99 -11.05
CA SER A 111 11.21 33.49 -12.24
C SER A 111 10.33 32.32 -11.79
N THR A 112 9.01 32.45 -11.90
CA THR A 112 8.07 31.36 -11.56
C THR A 112 7.75 30.57 -12.81
N ILE A 113 8.21 29.33 -12.84
CA ILE A 113 8.11 28.45 -14.00
C ILE A 113 7.19 27.29 -13.64
N ARG A 114 6.27 26.95 -14.54
CA ARG A 114 5.50 25.72 -14.49
C ARG A 114 6.10 24.73 -15.46
N VAL A 115 6.34 23.52 -14.98
CA VAL A 115 6.78 22.39 -15.79
C VAL A 115 5.65 21.37 -15.80
N ASP A 116 5.19 21.05 -16.99
CA ASP A 116 4.16 20.05 -17.24
C ASP A 116 4.80 18.88 -18.00
N ILE A 117 4.62 17.65 -17.53
CA ILE A 117 5.12 16.43 -18.19
C ILE A 117 3.93 15.55 -18.53
N ASN A 118 3.76 15.26 -19.81
CA ASN A 118 2.68 14.43 -20.31
C ASN A 118 3.24 13.15 -20.92
N ALA A 119 3.15 12.03 -20.21
CA ALA A 119 3.56 10.74 -20.74
C ALA A 119 2.71 10.37 -21.98
N ILE A 120 3.39 9.98 -23.05
CA ILE A 120 2.84 9.57 -24.35
C ILE A 120 2.88 8.05 -24.47
N LYS A 121 4.01 7.44 -24.11
CA LYS A 121 4.24 5.99 -24.19
C LYS A 121 5.13 5.57 -23.02
N VAL A 122 4.84 4.42 -22.41
CA VAL A 122 5.64 3.82 -21.34
C VAL A 122 5.58 2.30 -21.48
N VAL A 123 6.61 1.60 -21.03
CA VAL A 123 6.56 0.13 -20.94
C VAL A 123 5.67 -0.32 -19.82
N GLY A 124 4.94 -1.41 -20.09
CA GLY A 124 4.12 -2.08 -19.10
C GLY A 124 2.81 -1.33 -18.83
N VAL A 125 2.28 -0.62 -19.83
CA VAL A 125 0.94 0.00 -19.78
C VAL A 125 -0.07 -1.04 -19.25
N PRO A 126 -0.67 -0.86 -18.06
CA PRO A 126 -1.96 -1.48 -17.79
C PRO A 126 -2.92 -0.82 -18.79
N VAL A 127 -3.48 -1.65 -19.67
CA VAL A 127 -4.40 -1.25 -20.73
C VAL A 127 -5.48 -0.30 -20.15
N ASP A 128 -5.72 0.79 -20.89
CA ASP A 128 -6.75 1.83 -20.72
C ASP A 128 -6.41 3.06 -19.85
N TYR A 129 -6.04 4.18 -20.49
CA TYR A 129 -6.55 5.53 -20.19
C TYR A 129 -6.25 6.50 -21.36
N PRO A 130 -7.26 6.95 -22.12
CA PRO A 130 -7.40 8.36 -22.43
C PRO A 130 -8.11 9.06 -21.26
N ASN A 131 -7.65 10.27 -20.92
CA ASN A 131 -8.18 11.20 -19.93
C ASN A 131 -7.63 11.07 -18.50
N PHE A 132 -7.06 12.19 -18.05
CA PHE A 132 -6.93 12.59 -16.65
C PHE A 132 -8.04 11.98 -15.79
N SER A 133 -7.67 11.22 -14.75
CA SER A 133 -8.62 10.96 -13.66
C SER A 133 -8.95 12.32 -13.04
N PRO A 134 -10.21 12.80 -13.10
CA PRO A 134 -10.58 14.09 -12.54
C PRO A 134 -10.22 14.10 -11.05
N THR A 135 -9.63 15.21 -10.59
CA THR A 135 -9.38 15.40 -9.16
C THR A 135 -10.73 15.53 -8.45
N VAL A 136 -10.98 14.65 -7.50
CA VAL A 136 -12.17 14.65 -6.64
C VAL A 136 -11.88 15.48 -5.40
N LYS A 137 -12.80 16.38 -5.05
CA LYS A 137 -12.77 17.12 -3.78
C LYS A 137 -13.69 16.43 -2.77
N LEU A 138 -13.15 16.12 -1.61
CA LEU A 138 -13.89 15.50 -0.51
C LEU A 138 -13.88 16.47 0.67
N ASP A 139 -15.05 16.88 1.15
CA ASP A 139 -15.20 17.65 2.37
C ASP A 139 -15.47 16.69 3.53
N VAL A 140 -14.56 16.61 4.50
CA VAL A 140 -14.69 15.73 5.67
C VAL A 140 -14.79 16.61 6.91
N GLY A 141 -16.00 16.75 7.45
CA GLY A 141 -16.26 17.57 8.64
C GLY A 141 -15.86 19.04 8.49
N GLY A 142 -15.88 19.60 7.28
CA GLY A 142 -15.48 20.97 6.95
C GLY A 142 -14.05 21.11 6.42
N THR A 143 -13.29 20.01 6.32
CA THR A 143 -11.92 20.02 5.75
C THR A 143 -11.90 19.45 4.35
N ILE A 144 -11.37 20.22 3.39
CA ILE A 144 -11.30 19.81 1.99
C ILE A 144 -10.03 19.01 1.68
N PHE A 145 -10.21 17.79 1.20
CA PHE A 145 -9.19 16.91 0.66
C PHE A 145 -9.30 16.79 -0.85
N HIS A 146 -8.14 16.65 -1.51
CA HIS A 146 -8.06 16.45 -2.96
C HIS A 146 -7.49 15.06 -3.22
N THR A 147 -8.15 14.30 -4.10
CA THR A 147 -7.72 12.95 -4.52
C THR A 147 -8.11 12.70 -5.98
N THR A 148 -7.93 11.48 -6.49
CA THR A 148 -8.38 11.08 -7.84
C THR A 148 -9.46 10.01 -7.73
N GLU A 149 -10.31 9.90 -8.74
CA GLU A 149 -11.31 8.81 -8.82
C GLU A 149 -10.65 7.43 -8.74
N GLN A 150 -9.53 7.25 -9.43
CA GLN A 150 -8.73 6.02 -9.40
C GLN A 150 -8.27 5.64 -7.97
N CYS A 151 -7.92 6.62 -7.13
CA CYS A 151 -7.56 6.39 -5.73
C CYS A 151 -8.75 5.82 -4.91
N LEU A 152 -9.98 6.19 -5.29
CA LEU A 152 -11.20 5.75 -4.62
C LEU A 152 -11.71 4.40 -5.17
N GLU A 153 -11.50 4.12 -6.46
CA GLU A 153 -12.04 2.96 -7.18
C GLU A 153 -11.43 1.60 -6.80
N GLY A 154 -10.28 1.58 -6.11
CA GLY A 154 -9.59 0.33 -5.79
C GLY A 154 -10.08 -0.39 -4.53
N ARG A 155 -10.58 0.33 -3.51
CA ARG A 155 -10.66 -0.21 -2.14
C ARG A 155 -11.81 0.31 -1.27
N ILE A 156 -12.46 1.41 -1.63
CA ILE A 156 -13.67 1.86 -0.94
C ILE A 156 -14.87 1.11 -1.54
N LYS A 157 -15.49 0.21 -0.76
CA LYS A 157 -16.73 -0.46 -1.12
C LYS A 157 -18.00 0.37 -0.85
N THR A 158 -17.90 1.69 -0.64
CA THR A 158 -19.09 2.56 -0.63
C THR A 158 -19.62 2.78 -2.05
N HIS A 159 -20.08 1.68 -2.64
CA HIS A 159 -20.82 1.61 -3.89
C HIS A 159 -21.94 2.66 -3.93
N TYR A 160 -22.54 3.01 -2.79
CA TYR A 160 -23.71 3.88 -2.76
C TYR A 160 -23.44 5.38 -3.01
N GLU A 161 -22.39 5.99 -2.43
CA GLU A 161 -22.14 7.44 -2.58
C GLU A 161 -21.16 7.76 -3.71
N ILE A 162 -20.24 6.85 -4.04
CA ILE A 162 -19.39 6.99 -5.24
C ILE A 162 -20.23 6.81 -6.52
N GLU A 163 -21.21 5.89 -6.56
CA GLU A 163 -22.10 5.79 -7.72
C GLU A 163 -23.00 7.00 -7.89
N LYS A 164 -23.46 7.62 -6.80
CA LYS A 164 -24.16 8.91 -6.85
C LYS A 164 -23.27 10.03 -7.37
N TYR A 165 -21.97 9.99 -7.09
CA TYR A 165 -20.97 10.92 -7.66
C TYR A 165 -20.71 10.63 -9.15
N LYS A 166 -20.57 9.36 -9.55
CA LYS A 166 -20.49 8.92 -10.95
C LYS A 166 -21.72 9.31 -11.76
N PHE A 167 -22.91 9.16 -11.19
CA PHE A 167 -24.17 9.60 -11.79
C PHE A 167 -24.22 11.13 -11.97
N LYS A 168 -23.67 11.91 -11.03
CA LYS A 168 -23.52 13.37 -11.17
C LYS A 168 -22.48 13.76 -12.23
N LEU A 169 -21.36 13.04 -12.35
CA LEU A 169 -20.36 13.21 -13.40
C LEU A 169 -20.96 13.00 -14.80
N GLU A 170 -21.78 11.96 -14.96
CA GLU A 170 -22.46 11.64 -16.24
C GLU A 170 -23.50 12.70 -16.64
N HIS A 171 -24.21 13.30 -15.67
CA HIS A 171 -25.26 14.31 -15.93
C HIS A 171 -24.71 15.73 -16.11
N ASN A 172 -23.57 16.07 -15.49
CA ASN A 172 -22.90 17.38 -15.63
C ASN A 172 -22.03 17.48 -16.90
N ASN A 173 -21.79 16.37 -17.60
CA ASN A 173 -21.14 16.37 -18.92
C ASN A 173 -22.05 16.84 -20.07
N LYS A 174 -23.26 17.35 -19.77
CA LYS A 174 -24.00 18.20 -20.72
C LYS A 174 -23.37 19.59 -20.68
N ALA A 175 -22.44 19.82 -21.62
CA ALA A 175 -21.80 21.11 -21.83
C ALA A 175 -22.85 22.23 -21.92
N ASP A 176 -22.74 23.24 -21.05
CA ASP A 176 -23.29 24.55 -21.36
C ASP A 176 -22.52 25.12 -22.57
N THR A 177 -23.18 25.93 -23.39
CA THR A 177 -22.76 26.42 -24.72
C THR A 177 -21.40 27.14 -24.82
N ASP A 178 -20.67 27.31 -23.72
CA ASP A 178 -19.42 28.11 -23.65
C ASP A 178 -18.16 27.31 -23.26
N GLY A 179 -18.22 25.96 -23.20
CA GLY A 179 -17.03 25.12 -23.09
C GLY A 179 -16.20 25.28 -21.79
N GLN A 180 -16.74 25.94 -20.76
CA GLN A 180 -16.13 26.00 -19.44
C GLN A 180 -16.55 24.78 -18.62
N VAL A 181 -15.57 23.96 -18.21
CA VAL A 181 -15.78 22.85 -17.27
C VAL A 181 -16.16 23.47 -15.92
N LYS A 182 -17.41 23.28 -15.47
CA LYS A 182 -17.82 23.69 -14.12
C LYS A 182 -16.99 22.92 -13.10
N GLU A 183 -16.34 23.64 -12.19
CA GLU A 183 -15.66 23.07 -11.04
C GLU A 183 -16.73 22.37 -10.17
N MET A 184 -16.57 21.06 -9.91
CA MET A 184 -17.55 20.30 -9.13
C MET A 184 -17.50 20.66 -7.64
N ASP A 185 -18.68 20.68 -7.02
CA ASP A 185 -18.81 20.82 -5.57
C ASP A 185 -18.17 19.65 -4.82
N PRO A 186 -17.48 19.88 -3.69
CA PRO A 186 -16.92 18.82 -2.87
C PRO A 186 -17.97 17.84 -2.34
N VAL A 187 -17.60 16.55 -2.26
CA VAL A 187 -18.45 15.52 -1.65
C VAL A 187 -18.31 15.58 -0.14
N PHE A 188 -19.40 15.87 0.57
CA PHE A 188 -19.39 16.00 2.02
C PHE A 188 -19.55 14.66 2.75
N TYR A 189 -18.67 14.42 3.72
CA TYR A 189 -18.69 13.35 4.70
C TYR A 189 -18.78 13.97 6.08
N ASP A 190 -19.84 13.62 6.81
CA ASP A 190 -20.05 14.05 8.19
C ASP A 190 -19.18 13.22 9.16
N ARG A 191 -17.86 13.43 9.10
CA ARG A 191 -16.82 12.69 9.84
C ARG A 191 -15.71 13.62 10.30
N ASP A 192 -14.90 13.15 11.24
CA ASP A 192 -13.72 13.89 11.71
C ASP A 192 -12.56 13.78 10.69
N PRO A 193 -12.01 14.90 10.19
CA PRO A 193 -10.91 14.89 9.24
C PRO A 193 -9.57 14.41 9.80
N LYS A 194 -9.42 14.28 11.13
CA LYS A 194 -8.16 13.99 11.82
C LYS A 194 -7.35 12.86 11.18
N HIS A 195 -7.99 11.73 10.87
CA HIS A 195 -7.33 10.52 10.35
C HIS A 195 -7.47 10.34 8.84
N PHE A 196 -8.22 11.22 8.17
CA PHE A 196 -8.61 11.01 6.79
C PHE A 196 -7.43 11.03 5.80
N ARG A 197 -6.34 11.73 6.14
CA ARG A 197 -5.09 11.69 5.36
C ARG A 197 -4.46 10.30 5.34
N LEU A 198 -4.50 9.59 6.47
CA LEU A 198 -3.99 8.22 6.58
C LEU A 198 -4.85 7.27 5.76
N ILE A 199 -6.17 7.46 5.80
CA ILE A 199 -7.14 6.73 4.96
C ILE A 199 -6.81 6.92 3.47
N LEU A 200 -6.59 8.16 3.01
CA LEU A 200 -6.21 8.42 1.61
C LEU A 200 -4.88 7.78 1.22
N ASN A 201 -3.87 7.81 2.10
CA ASN A 201 -2.60 7.14 1.83
C ASN A 201 -2.77 5.63 1.72
N PHE A 202 -3.56 5.02 2.61
CA PHE A 202 -3.89 3.60 2.53
C PHE A 202 -4.59 3.24 1.22
N LEU A 203 -5.55 4.06 0.77
CA LEU A 203 -6.27 3.84 -0.48
C LEU A 203 -5.38 3.93 -1.71
N ARG A 204 -4.40 4.85 -1.68
CA ARG A 204 -3.43 5.03 -2.76
C ARG A 204 -2.41 3.90 -2.83
N ASP A 205 -1.82 3.57 -1.68
CA ASP A 205 -0.62 2.73 -1.63
C ASP A 205 -0.94 1.27 -1.28
N GLY A 206 -2.17 0.99 -0.84
CA GLY A 206 -2.62 -0.32 -0.34
C GLY A 206 -2.01 -0.74 1.00
N LYS A 207 -1.15 0.10 1.58
CA LYS A 207 -0.46 -0.09 2.86
C LYS A 207 -0.24 1.26 3.52
N VAL A 208 -0.20 1.28 4.86
CA VAL A 208 0.08 2.51 5.60
C VAL A 208 0.73 2.18 6.94
N GLY A 209 1.57 3.08 7.46
CA GLY A 209 2.08 2.96 8.82
C GLY A 209 1.02 3.38 9.83
N LEU A 210 0.80 2.57 10.88
CA LEU A 210 -0.09 2.93 11.98
C LEU A 210 0.65 3.74 13.05
N PRO A 211 -0.05 4.67 13.73
CA PRO A 211 0.54 5.43 14.83
C PRO A 211 0.84 4.53 16.04
N ASP A 212 1.75 4.99 16.90
CA ASP A 212 2.17 4.27 18.10
C ASP A 212 1.11 4.30 19.22
N SER A 213 0.21 5.26 19.20
CA SER A 213 -0.85 5.41 20.20
C SER A 213 -2.00 4.46 19.91
N ASP A 214 -2.29 3.53 20.82
CA ASP A 214 -3.40 2.57 20.66
C ASP A 214 -4.75 3.29 20.52
N LYS A 215 -4.94 4.39 21.24
CA LYS A 215 -6.12 5.25 21.10
C LYS A 215 -6.27 5.79 19.68
N GLU A 216 -5.17 6.21 19.05
CA GLU A 216 -5.23 6.70 17.66
C GLU A 216 -5.51 5.55 16.68
N VAL A 217 -4.98 4.35 16.94
CA VAL A 217 -5.27 3.16 16.13
C VAL A 217 -6.73 2.74 16.27
N GLU A 218 -7.34 2.83 17.45
CA GLU A 218 -8.77 2.62 17.66
C GLU A 218 -9.62 3.65 16.91
N GLU A 219 -9.25 4.94 16.96
CA GLU A 219 -9.93 5.98 16.18
C GLU A 219 -9.83 5.71 14.66
N ILE A 220 -8.66 5.28 14.16
CA ILE A 220 -8.47 4.90 12.75
C ILE A 220 -9.29 3.65 12.41
N LEU A 221 -9.37 2.67 13.30
CA LEU A 221 -10.18 1.47 13.11
C LEU A 221 -11.66 1.83 12.93
N GLU A 222 -12.18 2.78 13.70
CA GLU A 222 -13.56 3.26 13.56
C GLU A 222 -13.79 3.96 12.21
N GLU A 223 -12.84 4.77 11.73
CA GLU A 223 -12.92 5.35 10.37
C GLU A 223 -12.82 4.26 9.29
N ALA A 224 -11.92 3.30 9.44
CA ALA A 224 -11.76 2.19 8.50
C ALA A 224 -13.05 1.37 8.38
N LYS A 225 -13.76 1.11 9.49
CA LYS A 225 -15.08 0.48 9.49
C LYS A 225 -16.13 1.35 8.81
N PHE A 226 -16.15 2.65 9.10
CA PHE A 226 -17.10 3.59 8.50
C PHE A 226 -16.99 3.62 6.97
N TYR A 227 -15.77 3.66 6.44
CA TYR A 227 -15.49 3.65 5.00
C TYR A 227 -15.48 2.24 4.37
N ASP A 228 -15.81 1.20 5.15
CA ASP A 228 -15.80 -0.23 4.76
C ASP A 228 -14.45 -0.72 4.19
N LEU A 229 -13.35 -0.27 4.80
CA LEU A 229 -11.97 -0.63 4.47
C LEU A 229 -11.55 -1.87 5.25
N ILE A 230 -12.09 -3.03 4.87
CA ILE A 230 -11.91 -4.32 5.55
C ILE A 230 -10.43 -4.62 5.82
N GLU A 231 -9.56 -4.41 4.83
CA GLU A 231 -8.12 -4.69 4.97
C GLU A 231 -7.45 -3.78 6.02
N LEU A 232 -7.78 -2.49 6.04
CA LEU A 232 -7.24 -1.56 7.05
C LEU A 232 -7.82 -1.84 8.44
N SER A 233 -9.10 -2.20 8.51
CA SER A 233 -9.76 -2.61 9.76
C SER A 233 -9.08 -3.83 10.37
N ASN A 234 -8.80 -4.85 9.57
CA ASN A 234 -8.07 -6.04 10.01
C ASN A 234 -6.65 -5.67 10.46
N TYR A 235 -5.96 -4.80 9.70
CA TYR A 235 -4.61 -4.37 10.07
C TYR A 235 -4.55 -3.62 11.40
N CYS A 236 -5.52 -2.73 11.67
CA CYS A 236 -5.62 -2.03 12.96
C CYS A 236 -5.94 -3.01 14.11
N THR A 237 -6.86 -3.95 13.88
CA THR A 237 -7.24 -4.98 14.86
C THR A 237 -6.05 -5.87 15.24
N ASP A 238 -5.28 -6.30 14.24
CA ASP A 238 -4.04 -7.07 14.41
C ASP A 238 -2.98 -6.27 15.18
N HIS A 239 -2.85 -4.98 14.91
CA HIS A 239 -1.88 -4.13 15.59
C HIS A 239 -2.22 -3.96 17.09
N LEU A 240 -3.50 -3.76 17.40
CA LEU A 240 -4.00 -3.66 18.78
C LEU A 240 -3.90 -4.99 19.56
N SER A 241 -4.16 -6.12 18.89
CA SER A 241 -4.05 -7.46 19.49
C SER A 241 -2.58 -7.84 19.76
N ARG A 242 -1.66 -7.49 18.86
CA ARG A 242 -0.21 -7.73 19.02
C ARG A 242 0.41 -6.91 20.15
N LYS A 243 -0.07 -5.69 20.41
CA LYS A 243 0.40 -4.86 21.55
C LYS A 243 -0.20 -5.31 22.89
N SER A 244 -1.43 -5.81 22.91
CA SER A 244 -2.02 -6.43 24.10
C SER A 244 -1.22 -7.66 24.59
N SER A 245 -0.55 -8.36 23.67
CA SER A 245 0.40 -9.45 24.00
C SER A 245 1.78 -8.98 24.47
N ARG A 246 2.15 -7.69 24.30
CA ARG A 246 3.47 -7.15 24.68
C ARG A 246 3.47 -6.39 26.00
N ASN A 247 2.31 -5.88 26.44
CA ASN A 247 2.17 -5.12 27.69
C ASN A 247 1.43 -5.88 28.81
N SER A 248 1.14 -7.17 28.63
CA SER A 248 0.78 -8.06 29.73
C SER A 248 2.04 -8.79 30.21
N THR A 249 2.25 -8.84 31.53
CA THR A 249 3.01 -9.94 32.14
C THR A 249 2.59 -11.25 31.47
N PRO A 250 3.51 -12.15 31.06
CA PRO A 250 3.19 -13.24 30.14
C PRO A 250 2.01 -14.06 30.67
N VAL A 251 0.81 -13.77 30.18
CA VAL A 251 -0.35 -14.60 30.44
C VAL A 251 -0.16 -15.78 29.52
N VAL A 252 0.27 -16.89 30.10
CA VAL A 252 0.36 -18.16 29.40
C VAL A 252 -1.07 -18.49 28.97
N ASP A 253 -1.37 -18.37 27.68
CA ASP A 253 -2.67 -18.71 27.10
C ASP A 253 -2.81 -20.24 27.11
N ILE A 254 -3.31 -20.77 28.24
CA ILE A 254 -3.49 -22.21 28.46
C ILE A 254 -4.72 -22.67 27.69
N VAL A 255 -4.51 -23.64 26.81
CA VAL A 255 -5.55 -24.32 26.05
C VAL A 255 -5.73 -25.73 26.62
N GLN A 256 -6.98 -26.11 26.87
CA GLN A 256 -7.37 -27.47 27.25
C GLN A 256 -7.84 -28.24 26.01
N LEU A 257 -7.28 -29.44 25.81
CA LEU A 257 -7.65 -30.37 24.75
C LEU A 257 -8.28 -31.61 25.39
N ASP A 258 -9.39 -32.09 24.85
CA ASP A 258 -9.97 -33.39 25.19
C ASP A 258 -9.73 -34.35 24.02
N ILE A 259 -8.81 -35.29 24.20
CA ILE A 259 -8.42 -36.28 23.18
C ILE A 259 -9.04 -37.62 23.55
N GLY A 260 -10.16 -37.95 22.91
CA GLY A 260 -10.87 -39.22 23.15
C GLY A 260 -11.26 -39.46 24.60
N GLY A 261 -11.58 -38.39 25.36
CA GLY A 261 -11.94 -38.43 26.78
C GLY A 261 -10.78 -38.14 27.74
N THR A 262 -9.56 -37.92 27.25
CA THR A 262 -8.39 -37.58 28.09
C THR A 262 -8.03 -36.11 27.93
N ILE A 263 -7.95 -35.41 29.06
CA ILE A 263 -7.67 -33.98 29.09
C ILE A 263 -6.16 -33.69 29.09
N PHE A 264 -5.71 -32.93 28.09
CA PHE A 264 -4.37 -32.36 28.00
C PHE A 264 -4.44 -30.85 28.16
N LYS A 265 -3.44 -30.28 28.84
CA LYS A 265 -3.27 -28.82 28.96
C LYS A 265 -1.95 -28.42 28.35
N THR A 266 -1.99 -27.39 27.53
CA THR A 266 -0.80 -26.84 26.87
C THR A 266 -1.01 -25.37 26.57
N THR A 267 -0.12 -24.74 25.82
CA THR A 267 -0.22 -23.32 25.48
C THR A 267 -0.61 -23.13 24.02
N LYS A 268 -1.27 -22.01 23.71
CA LYS A 268 -1.54 -21.63 22.32
C LYS A 268 -0.26 -21.57 21.48
N SER A 269 0.86 -21.13 22.06
CA SER A 269 2.16 -21.07 21.38
C SER A 269 2.71 -22.46 21.04
N THR A 270 2.55 -23.46 21.92
CA THR A 270 2.88 -24.85 21.61
C THR A 270 2.06 -25.37 20.43
N LEU A 271 0.74 -25.12 20.44
CA LEU A 271 -0.17 -25.61 19.40
C LEU A 271 0.02 -24.96 18.03
N THR A 272 0.61 -23.76 18.00
CA THR A 272 0.84 -22.97 16.79
C THR A 272 2.31 -22.98 16.33
N ARG A 273 3.20 -23.69 17.04
CA ARG A 273 4.64 -23.77 16.72
C ARG A 273 4.90 -24.34 15.32
N PHE A 274 4.13 -25.35 14.91
CA PHE A 274 4.24 -25.98 13.61
C PHE A 274 3.01 -25.69 12.76
N ASN A 275 3.20 -25.57 11.44
CA ASN A 275 2.08 -25.60 10.51
C ASN A 275 1.47 -27.00 10.58
N GLY A 276 0.17 -27.08 10.86
CA GLY A 276 -0.55 -28.34 11.08
C GLY A 276 -1.99 -28.08 11.50
N MET A 277 -2.72 -29.13 11.89
CA MET A 277 -4.15 -29.07 12.18
C MET A 277 -4.48 -28.00 13.24
N PHE A 278 -3.75 -28.01 14.37
CA PHE A 278 -4.00 -27.11 15.49
C PHE A 278 -3.75 -25.65 15.14
N LYS A 279 -2.68 -25.35 14.40
CA LYS A 279 -2.40 -23.99 13.94
C LYS A 279 -3.52 -23.49 13.03
N THR A 280 -3.92 -24.28 12.04
CA THR A 280 -5.05 -23.95 11.15
C THR A 280 -6.35 -23.75 11.93
N MET A 281 -6.61 -24.55 12.96
CA MET A 281 -7.79 -24.43 13.82
C MET A 281 -7.79 -23.17 14.69
N LEU A 282 -6.62 -22.79 15.22
CA LEU A 282 -6.48 -21.64 16.12
C LEU A 282 -6.31 -20.31 15.37
N ASP A 283 -5.76 -20.34 14.16
CA ASP A 283 -5.55 -19.15 13.30
C ASP A 283 -6.83 -18.76 12.54
N ASN A 284 -7.64 -19.73 12.10
CA ASN A 284 -8.88 -19.45 11.37
C ASN A 284 -10.09 -19.13 12.27
N GLU A 285 -9.85 -18.78 13.54
CA GLU A 285 -10.87 -18.63 14.59
C GLU A 285 -12.04 -19.59 14.33
N ILE A 286 -11.84 -20.90 14.51
CA ILE A 286 -12.98 -21.82 14.44
C ILE A 286 -14.09 -21.19 15.28
N SER A 287 -15.18 -20.90 14.58
CA SER A 287 -16.44 -20.38 15.07
C SER A 287 -17.12 -21.40 15.98
N VAL A 288 -16.41 -21.85 17.03
CA VAL A 288 -17.03 -22.16 18.29
C VAL A 288 -17.23 -20.80 18.92
N LYS A 289 -18.43 -20.25 18.73
CA LYS A 289 -18.93 -19.17 19.58
C LYS A 289 -18.45 -19.49 21.00
N LYS A 290 -17.84 -18.52 21.69
CA LYS A 290 -17.50 -18.57 23.13
C LYS A 290 -18.77 -18.81 23.97
N GLN A 291 -19.38 -19.96 23.78
CA GLN A 291 -20.53 -20.48 24.48
C GLN A 291 -20.05 -21.84 25.00
N ASP A 292 -19.52 -21.77 26.22
CA ASP A 292 -19.56 -22.82 27.25
C ASP A 292 -18.75 -24.11 27.08
N PHE A 293 -17.87 -24.25 26.08
CA PHE A 293 -16.92 -25.38 26.05
C PHE A 293 -15.52 -24.97 26.55
N GLU A 294 -15.14 -25.49 27.73
CA GLU A 294 -13.84 -25.24 28.40
C GLU A 294 -12.66 -25.95 27.69
N SER A 295 -12.91 -26.89 26.77
CA SER A 295 -11.88 -27.67 26.07
C SER A 295 -12.19 -27.98 24.61
N ILE A 296 -11.15 -28.03 23.77
CA ILE A 296 -11.23 -28.45 22.37
C ILE A 296 -11.27 -29.98 22.32
N PHE A 297 -12.42 -30.54 21.91
CA PHE A 297 -12.56 -32.00 21.75
C PHE A 297 -12.02 -32.49 20.40
N ILE A 298 -11.27 -33.59 20.44
CA ILE A 298 -10.73 -34.30 19.29
C ILE A 298 -11.04 -35.79 19.45
N ASP A 299 -11.79 -36.33 18.49
CA ASP A 299 -12.18 -37.73 18.44
C ASP A 299 -11.02 -38.63 17.96
N ARG A 300 -9.97 -38.72 18.78
CA ARG A 300 -8.76 -39.52 18.54
C ARG A 300 -8.35 -40.26 19.80
N SER A 301 -7.55 -41.30 19.64
CA SER A 301 -7.00 -42.04 20.78
C SER A 301 -5.94 -41.21 21.51
N PRO A 302 -6.00 -41.07 22.84
CA PRO A 302 -4.98 -40.36 23.61
C PRO A 302 -3.66 -41.11 23.74
N LYS A 303 -3.61 -42.40 23.36
CA LYS A 303 -2.47 -43.31 23.60
C LYS A 303 -1.11 -42.72 23.23
N HIS A 304 -1.01 -42.03 22.10
CA HIS A 304 0.25 -41.47 21.57
C HIS A 304 0.30 -39.94 21.62
N PHE A 305 -0.69 -39.30 22.23
CA PHE A 305 -0.81 -37.86 22.17
C PHE A 305 0.29 -37.13 22.96
N ASP A 306 0.88 -37.76 23.99
CA ASP A 306 2.06 -37.22 24.67
C ASP A 306 3.27 -37.06 23.72
N ILE A 307 3.50 -38.03 22.82
CA ILE A 307 4.58 -37.97 21.83
C ILE A 307 4.31 -36.84 20.83
N ILE A 308 3.06 -36.73 20.36
CA ILE A 308 2.62 -35.62 19.50
C ILE A 308 2.85 -34.28 20.18
N LEU A 309 2.43 -34.14 21.44
CA LEU A 309 2.51 -32.90 22.17
C LEU A 309 3.95 -32.52 22.51
N ASN A 310 4.81 -33.48 22.88
CA ASN A 310 6.23 -33.24 23.13
C ASN A 310 6.97 -32.84 21.86
N PHE A 311 6.68 -33.49 20.72
CA PHE A 311 7.19 -33.03 19.43
C PHE A 311 6.78 -31.57 19.14
N MET A 312 5.52 -31.20 19.42
CA MET A 312 5.07 -29.83 19.26
C MET A 312 5.72 -28.85 20.26
N ARG A 313 6.18 -29.32 21.43
CA ARG A 313 6.88 -28.50 22.44
C ARG A 313 8.33 -28.26 22.09
N ASP A 314 9.03 -29.29 21.62
CA ASP A 314 10.49 -29.30 21.51
C ASP A 314 10.97 -29.23 20.06
N GLY A 315 10.14 -29.67 19.11
CA GLY A 315 10.46 -29.86 17.70
C GLY A 315 11.21 -31.15 17.41
N ASP A 316 11.42 -31.96 18.44
CA ASP A 316 11.94 -33.31 18.35
C ASP A 316 11.31 -34.18 19.44
N VAL A 317 11.34 -35.51 19.27
CA VAL A 317 10.83 -36.46 20.28
C VAL A 317 11.49 -37.83 20.15
N GLU A 318 11.72 -38.52 21.25
CA GLU A 318 12.13 -39.93 21.23
C GLU A 318 10.99 -40.79 20.68
N LEU A 319 11.32 -41.68 19.75
CA LEU A 319 10.34 -42.54 19.10
C LEU A 319 10.29 -43.91 19.79
N PRO A 320 9.12 -44.58 19.83
CA PRO A 320 9.01 -45.94 20.35
C PRO A 320 9.90 -46.93 19.60
N GLU A 321 10.39 -47.96 20.30
CA GLU A 321 11.26 -48.98 19.70
C GLU A 321 10.50 -49.97 18.82
N THR A 322 9.21 -50.23 19.10
CA THR A 322 8.46 -51.25 18.38
C THR A 322 7.90 -50.71 17.06
N ASN A 323 8.06 -51.49 15.97
CA ASN A 323 7.53 -51.13 14.65
C ASN A 323 6.02 -50.86 14.67
N ARG A 324 5.28 -51.58 15.53
CA ARG A 324 3.83 -51.37 15.72
C ARG A 324 3.54 -49.97 16.27
N GLU A 325 4.21 -49.58 17.35
CA GLU A 325 3.96 -48.26 17.98
C GLU A 325 4.45 -47.12 17.11
N LEU A 326 5.57 -47.28 16.40
CA LEU A 326 6.03 -46.31 15.39
C LEU A 326 4.97 -46.04 14.31
N ARG A 327 4.33 -47.09 13.79
CA ARG A 327 3.25 -46.94 12.80
C ARG A 327 2.01 -46.28 13.40
N GLU A 328 1.71 -46.54 14.66
CA GLU A 328 0.61 -45.87 15.36
C GLU A 328 0.91 -44.38 15.56
N VAL A 329 2.11 -44.01 16.01
CA VAL A 329 2.57 -42.61 16.14
C VAL A 329 2.56 -41.91 14.78
N SER A 330 3.07 -42.55 13.73
CA SER A 330 3.06 -42.02 12.37
C SER A 330 1.63 -41.68 11.88
N LYS A 331 0.65 -42.55 12.16
CA LYS A 331 -0.77 -42.29 11.83
C LYS A 331 -1.35 -41.09 12.58
N GLU A 332 -1.02 -40.94 13.87
CA GLU A 332 -1.44 -39.75 14.62
C GLU A 332 -0.75 -38.49 14.07
N ALA A 333 0.55 -38.54 13.80
CA ALA A 333 1.31 -37.43 13.21
C ALA A 333 0.72 -36.98 11.86
N GLN A 334 0.30 -37.92 11.02
CA GLN A 334 -0.42 -37.64 9.77
C GLN A 334 -1.76 -36.95 10.03
N TYR A 335 -2.54 -37.43 11.00
CA TYR A 335 -3.83 -36.81 11.36
C TYR A 335 -3.66 -35.35 11.82
N TYR A 336 -2.67 -35.09 12.69
CA TYR A 336 -2.38 -33.73 13.18
C TYR A 336 -1.62 -32.86 12.17
N LEU A 337 -1.29 -33.39 10.97
CA LEU A 337 -0.56 -32.74 9.90
C LEU A 337 0.87 -32.31 10.29
N LEU A 338 1.55 -33.11 11.09
CA LEU A 338 2.92 -32.86 11.58
C LEU A 338 3.96 -33.54 10.68
N GLY A 339 4.18 -32.96 9.49
CA GLY A 339 5.05 -33.54 8.46
C GLY A 339 6.44 -33.96 8.93
N GLY A 340 7.11 -33.15 9.76
CA GLY A 340 8.44 -33.48 10.29
C GLY A 340 8.45 -34.73 11.20
N LEU A 341 7.37 -34.97 11.95
CA LEU A 341 7.26 -36.18 12.77
C LEU A 341 6.93 -37.40 11.92
N VAL A 342 6.14 -37.23 10.85
CA VAL A 342 5.85 -38.30 9.87
C VAL A 342 7.15 -38.79 9.24
N GLU A 343 7.96 -37.85 8.71
CA GLU A 343 9.26 -38.14 8.11
C GLU A 343 10.20 -38.84 9.09
N LYS A 344 10.24 -38.37 10.36
CA LYS A 344 11.06 -39.01 11.40
C LYS A 344 10.65 -40.46 11.65
N CYS A 345 9.33 -40.73 11.71
CA CYS A 345 8.83 -42.10 11.91
C CYS A 345 9.16 -43.02 10.72
N GLU A 346 9.01 -42.52 9.49
CA GLU A 346 9.27 -43.29 8.27
C GLU A 346 10.76 -43.65 8.14
N ASN A 347 11.65 -42.68 8.35
CA ASN A 347 13.09 -42.91 8.35
C ASN A 347 13.52 -43.94 9.41
N TYR A 348 12.90 -43.90 10.60
CA TYR A 348 13.22 -44.87 11.65
C TYR A 348 12.72 -46.28 11.32
N ILE A 349 11.55 -46.40 10.67
CA ILE A 349 11.02 -47.68 10.20
C ILE A 349 11.93 -48.28 9.12
N ASP A 350 12.37 -47.49 8.16
CA ASP A 350 13.26 -47.96 7.08
C ASP A 350 14.61 -48.44 7.63
N ASN A 351 15.17 -47.72 8.61
CA ASN A 351 16.41 -48.12 9.26
C ASN A 351 16.28 -49.43 10.06
N ILE A 352 15.12 -49.72 10.67
CA ILE A 352 14.87 -51.01 11.34
C ILE A 352 14.73 -52.16 10.35
N VAL A 353 14.17 -51.92 9.15
CA VAL A 353 13.97 -52.99 8.15
C VAL A 353 15.27 -53.37 7.44
N VAL A 354 16.23 -52.44 7.37
CA VAL A 354 17.53 -52.65 6.72
C VAL A 354 18.61 -53.19 7.66
N ALA A 355 18.44 -53.02 8.98
CA ALA A 355 19.32 -53.57 10.03
C ALA A 355 18.88 -55.00 10.43
#